data_AF-A0A3A6CDG9-F1
#
_entry.id   AF-A0A3A6CDG9-F1
#
_cell.length_a   1.000
_cell.length_b   1.000
_cell.length_c   1.000
_cell.angle_alpha   90.00
_cell.angle_beta   90.00
_cell.angle_gamma   90.00
#
_symmetry.space_group_name_H-M   'P 1'
#
loop_
_entity.id
_entity.type
_entity.pdbx_description
1 polymer ?
#
loop_
_entity_poly.entity_id
_entity_poly.type
_entity_poly.pdbx_seq_one_letter_code
_entity_poly.pdbx_strand_id
1 'polypeptide(L)'
;MKMKKRIVVLLMALVLAVGLIGCKDTLKSIVHKASGTSDEVQEEDTTRWADQTSDPLIIQGIADSSAKFATATADGCLYAVFNGIWSRQTSYFTVPSGTLSIMGCGTAEGTQRFKVAVWKKVDGGAEYVADSTYYIHTDGTDYRCTISGLDPAAQYRVTISYDSSKYYLYGLLKVEGIG
;
A
#
# COMPACT_ATOMS: atom_id res chain seq x y z
N MET A 1 9.96 -19.98 74.18
CA MET A 1 9.27 -19.20 73.11
C MET A 1 10.17 -18.31 72.23
N LYS A 2 11.48 -18.13 72.50
CA LYS A 2 12.36 -17.23 71.69
C LYS A 2 12.97 -17.85 70.41
N MET A 3 13.26 -19.16 70.38
CA MET A 3 13.81 -19.82 69.17
C MET A 3 12.76 -20.10 68.09
N LYS A 4 11.54 -20.51 68.48
CA LYS A 4 10.45 -20.81 67.52
C LYS A 4 10.03 -19.58 66.69
N LYS A 5 10.01 -18.38 67.29
CA LYS A 5 9.70 -17.13 66.56
C LYS A 5 10.82 -16.71 65.59
N ARG A 6 12.10 -16.97 65.90
CA ARG A 6 13.22 -16.67 65.00
C ARG A 6 13.23 -17.59 63.77
N ILE A 7 12.91 -18.87 63.96
CA ILE A 7 12.84 -19.84 62.85
C ILE A 7 11.70 -19.49 61.87
N VAL A 8 10.54 -19.07 62.38
CA VAL A 8 9.40 -18.66 61.54
C VAL A 8 9.73 -17.38 60.73
N VAL A 9 10.40 -16.40 61.34
CA VAL A 9 10.81 -15.17 60.64
C VAL A 9 11.87 -15.45 59.57
N LEU A 10 12.83 -16.34 59.85
CA LEU A 10 13.82 -16.78 58.86
C LEU A 10 13.18 -17.55 57.70
N LEU A 11 12.19 -18.40 57.98
CA LEU A 11 11.45 -19.11 56.93
C LEU A 11 10.61 -18.16 56.07
N MET A 12 9.97 -17.15 56.66
CA MET A 12 9.21 -16.15 55.90
C MET A 12 10.10 -15.28 55.01
N ALA A 13 11.27 -14.86 55.51
CA ALA A 13 12.24 -14.09 54.72
C ALA A 13 12.83 -14.93 53.56
N LEU A 14 13.02 -16.24 53.77
CA LEU A 14 13.49 -17.15 52.71
C LEU A 14 12.41 -17.35 51.64
N VAL A 15 11.12 -17.46 52.01
CA VAL A 15 10.02 -17.60 51.04
C VAL A 15 9.84 -16.32 50.21
N LEU A 16 10.02 -15.13 50.80
CA LEU A 16 10.03 -13.85 50.08
C LEU A 16 11.23 -13.73 49.12
N ALA A 17 12.42 -14.20 49.52
CA ALA A 17 13.61 -14.19 48.66
C ALA A 17 13.51 -15.19 47.49
N VAL A 18 12.93 -16.38 47.72
CA VAL A 18 12.71 -17.38 46.66
C VAL A 18 11.57 -16.97 45.71
N GLY A 19 10.55 -16.27 46.20
CA GLY A 19 9.48 -15.69 45.37
C GLY A 19 9.97 -14.59 44.41
N LEU A 20 10.99 -13.82 44.79
CA LEU A 20 11.58 -12.80 43.90
C LEU A 20 12.47 -13.41 42.80
N ILE A 21 13.06 -14.58 43.02
CA ILE A 21 13.89 -15.26 42.02
C ILE A 21 13.03 -15.97 40.96
N GLY A 22 11.85 -16.48 41.37
CA GLY A 22 10.86 -17.09 40.47
C GLY A 22 10.09 -16.12 39.57
N CYS A 23 10.24 -14.81 39.75
CA CYS A 23 9.60 -13.78 38.92
C CYS A 23 10.52 -13.18 37.85
N LYS A 24 11.78 -13.64 37.72
CA LYS A 24 12.72 -13.06 36.75
C LYS A 24 12.28 -13.28 35.30
N ASP A 25 11.68 -14.44 35.00
CA ASP A 25 11.17 -14.76 33.66
C ASP A 25 9.79 -14.13 33.40
N THR A 26 8.94 -14.03 34.42
CA THR A 26 7.62 -13.41 34.32
C THR A 26 7.70 -11.88 34.20
N LEU A 27 8.66 -11.24 34.87
CA LEU A 27 8.89 -9.78 34.75
C LEU A 27 9.53 -9.41 33.40
N LYS A 28 10.38 -10.27 32.81
CA LYS A 28 10.87 -10.08 31.43
C LYS A 28 9.74 -10.14 30.41
N SER A 29 8.77 -11.05 30.58
CA SER A 29 7.61 -11.17 29.70
C SER A 29 6.68 -9.94 29.75
N ILE A 30 6.58 -9.28 30.90
CA ILE A 30 5.76 -8.05 31.05
C ILE A 30 6.49 -6.82 30.49
N VAL A 31 7.82 -6.73 30.62
CA VAL A 31 8.61 -5.64 30.00
C VAL A 31 8.63 -5.78 28.46
N HIS A 32 8.68 -6.99 27.91
CA HIS A 32 8.62 -7.20 26.46
C HIS A 32 7.26 -6.81 25.86
N LYS A 33 6.16 -6.98 26.60
CA LYS A 33 4.81 -6.58 26.14
C LYS A 33 4.55 -5.08 26.20
N ALA A 34 5.29 -4.32 27.00
CA ALA A 34 5.14 -2.87 27.09
C ALA A 34 6.06 -2.09 26.12
N SER A 35 7.10 -2.72 25.57
CA SER A 35 8.07 -2.06 24.67
C SER A 35 7.76 -2.20 23.17
N GLY A 36 6.64 -2.82 22.79
CA GLY A 36 6.16 -2.82 21.39
C GLY A 36 7.13 -3.43 20.37
N THR A 37 8.09 -4.25 20.80
CA THR A 37 8.92 -5.05 19.89
C THR A 37 8.32 -6.45 19.87
N SER A 38 7.34 -6.64 19.00
CA SER A 38 7.12 -7.99 18.47
C SER A 38 8.44 -8.42 17.85
N ASP A 39 8.94 -9.59 18.23
CA ASP A 39 9.73 -10.38 17.30
C ASP A 39 8.75 -10.79 16.19
N GLU A 40 8.39 -9.84 15.33
CA GLU A 40 8.01 -10.18 13.98
C GLU A 40 9.26 -10.84 13.44
N VAL A 41 9.24 -12.17 13.46
CA VAL A 41 10.00 -12.94 12.49
C VAL A 41 9.66 -12.30 11.17
N GLN A 42 10.55 -11.45 10.66
CA GLN A 42 10.55 -11.06 9.27
C GLN A 42 10.73 -12.38 8.55
N GLU A 43 9.61 -12.99 8.17
CA GLU A 43 9.59 -13.98 7.11
C GLU A 43 10.43 -13.36 6.00
N GLU A 44 11.57 -13.99 5.72
CA GLU A 44 12.42 -13.56 4.63
C GLU A 44 11.52 -13.52 3.39
N ASP A 45 11.39 -12.34 2.79
CA ASP A 45 10.55 -12.11 1.63
C ASP A 45 11.16 -12.88 0.45
N THR A 46 10.88 -14.18 0.40
CA THR A 46 11.29 -15.12 -0.63
C THR A 46 10.40 -14.99 -1.87
N THR A 47 9.53 -13.97 -1.92
CA THR A 47 8.71 -13.66 -3.09
C THR A 47 9.64 -13.48 -4.28
N ARG A 48 9.55 -14.42 -5.22
CA ARG A 48 10.19 -14.28 -6.51
C ARG A 48 9.41 -13.24 -7.29
N TRP A 49 9.90 -12.01 -7.22
CA TRP A 49 9.39 -10.90 -8.02
C TRP A 49 9.21 -11.34 -9.47
N ALA A 50 8.08 -11.00 -10.07
CA ALA A 50 7.99 -11.03 -11.52
C ALA A 50 9.08 -10.10 -12.04
N ASP A 51 9.96 -10.61 -12.90
CA ASP A 51 10.99 -9.80 -13.52
C ASP A 51 10.31 -8.58 -14.17
N GLN A 52 10.85 -7.40 -13.89
CA GLN A 52 10.39 -6.17 -14.53
C GLN A 52 10.41 -6.42 -16.03
N THR A 53 9.30 -6.11 -16.72
CA THR A 53 9.26 -6.23 -18.18
C THR A 53 10.47 -5.52 -18.77
N SER A 54 11.14 -6.18 -19.72
CA SER A 54 12.36 -5.68 -20.37
C SER A 54 12.13 -4.46 -21.23
N ASP A 55 10.86 -4.06 -21.45
CA ASP A 55 10.48 -2.75 -21.96
C ASP A 55 10.14 -1.80 -20.80
N PRO A 56 11.14 -1.07 -20.24
CA PRO A 56 10.85 0.02 -19.33
C PRO A 56 10.13 1.10 -20.12
N LEU A 57 8.83 1.23 -19.88
CA LEU A 57 8.06 2.40 -20.27
C LEU A 57 8.63 3.58 -19.48
N ILE A 58 9.62 4.27 -20.04
CA ILE A 58 10.22 5.46 -19.44
C ILE A 58 9.16 6.55 -19.44
N ILE A 59 8.59 6.80 -18.26
CA ILE A 59 7.55 7.78 -18.07
C ILE A 59 8.17 9.17 -17.93
N GLN A 60 7.79 10.08 -18.82
CA GLN A 60 8.21 11.47 -18.79
C GLN A 60 7.86 12.10 -17.43
N GLY A 61 8.87 12.62 -16.73
CA GLY A 61 8.71 13.23 -15.41
C GLY A 61 8.78 12.25 -14.22
N ILE A 62 8.96 10.95 -14.44
CA ILE A 62 9.19 9.97 -13.37
C ILE A 62 10.48 9.20 -13.65
N ALA A 63 11.57 9.60 -12.99
CA ALA A 63 12.91 9.02 -13.19
C ALA A 63 13.24 7.86 -12.22
N ASP A 64 12.41 7.62 -11.21
CA ASP A 64 12.67 6.63 -10.16
C ASP A 64 11.72 5.43 -10.26
N SER A 65 12.23 4.32 -10.79
CA SER A 65 11.50 3.05 -10.90
C SER A 65 11.35 2.31 -9.55
N SER A 66 12.04 2.75 -8.50
CA SER A 66 11.90 2.20 -7.14
C SER A 66 10.72 2.80 -6.36
N ALA A 67 10.11 3.87 -6.88
CA ALA A 67 9.00 4.53 -6.23
C ALA A 67 7.76 3.60 -6.12
N LYS A 68 7.27 3.40 -4.88
CA LYS A 68 6.04 2.61 -4.63
C LYS A 68 4.80 3.22 -5.29
N PHE A 69 4.76 4.55 -5.42
CA PHE A 69 3.77 5.29 -6.18
C PHE A 69 4.32 6.68 -6.47
N ALA A 70 4.39 7.06 -7.73
CA ALA A 70 4.72 8.42 -8.14
C ALA A 70 3.84 8.85 -9.32
N THR A 71 3.55 10.14 -9.40
CA THR A 71 2.80 10.73 -10.51
C THR A 71 3.48 11.99 -11.01
N ALA A 72 3.42 12.22 -12.32
CA ALA A 72 3.89 13.45 -12.95
C ALA A 72 2.90 13.88 -14.04
N THR A 73 2.88 15.18 -14.35
CA THR A 73 2.09 15.73 -15.46
C THR A 73 3.02 16.40 -16.45
N ALA A 74 2.91 16.04 -17.73
CA ALA A 74 3.65 16.66 -18.82
C ALA A 74 2.82 16.58 -20.11
N ASP A 75 2.84 17.65 -20.91
CA ASP A 75 2.26 17.68 -22.25
C ASP A 75 0.80 17.19 -22.34
N GLY A 76 -0.06 17.65 -21.42
CA GLY A 76 -1.48 17.27 -21.38
C GLY A 76 -1.75 15.82 -20.96
N CYS A 77 -0.73 15.16 -20.41
CA CYS A 77 -0.79 13.81 -19.89
C CYS A 77 -0.45 13.78 -18.40
N LEU A 78 -1.18 12.99 -17.63
CA LEU A 78 -0.74 12.51 -16.32
C LEU A 78 -0.14 11.12 -16.49
N TYR A 79 0.96 10.90 -15.81
CA TYR A 79 1.59 9.60 -15.75
C TYR A 79 1.69 9.12 -14.30
N ALA A 80 1.66 7.81 -14.11
CA ALA A 80 1.89 7.18 -12.82
C ALA A 80 2.77 5.92 -12.96
N VAL A 81 3.70 5.74 -12.03
CA VAL A 81 4.37 4.45 -11.78
C VAL A 81 3.94 3.95 -10.42
N PHE A 82 3.85 2.64 -10.25
CA PHE A 82 3.48 2.05 -8.98
C PHE A 82 4.01 0.64 -8.74
N ASN A 83 4.29 0.35 -7.47
CA ASN A 83 4.69 -0.95 -6.96
C ASN A 83 3.98 -1.25 -5.63
N GLY A 84 3.32 -2.41 -5.52
CA GLY A 84 2.78 -2.93 -4.25
C GLY A 84 1.51 -2.24 -3.74
N ILE A 85 0.50 -2.06 -4.60
CA ILE A 85 -0.71 -1.30 -4.27
C ILE A 85 -1.84 -2.18 -3.70
N TRP A 86 -2.54 -1.66 -2.68
CA TRP A 86 -3.93 -2.03 -2.35
C TRP A 86 -4.92 -1.02 -2.98
N SER A 87 -4.69 0.28 -2.75
CA SER A 87 -5.34 1.39 -3.48
C SER A 87 -4.47 2.67 -3.46
N ARG A 88 -4.44 3.42 -4.55
CA ARG A 88 -3.77 4.72 -4.73
C ARG A 88 -4.63 5.65 -5.57
N GLN A 89 -4.35 6.95 -5.49
CA GLN A 89 -5.05 7.96 -6.27
C GLN A 89 -4.07 9.05 -6.73
N THR A 90 -4.33 9.60 -7.91
CA THR A 90 -3.57 10.73 -8.44
C THR A 90 -3.99 12.04 -7.77
N SER A 91 -3.23 13.10 -8.02
CA SER A 91 -3.73 14.47 -7.86
C SER A 91 -4.94 14.73 -8.75
N TYR A 92 -5.71 15.77 -8.41
CA TYR A 92 -6.80 16.23 -9.24
C TYR A 92 -6.31 16.99 -10.47
N PHE A 93 -7.01 16.87 -11.59
CA PHE A 93 -6.76 17.52 -12.87
C PHE A 93 -8.09 17.88 -13.56
N THR A 94 -8.06 18.75 -14.58
CA THR A 94 -9.25 19.03 -15.40
C THR A 94 -9.26 18.15 -16.66
N VAL A 95 -10.42 18.03 -17.32
CA VAL A 95 -10.56 17.29 -18.59
C VAL A 95 -11.24 18.18 -19.63
N PRO A 96 -10.49 19.07 -20.31
CA PRO A 96 -11.08 20.12 -21.15
C PRO A 96 -11.97 19.62 -22.28
N SER A 97 -11.67 18.46 -22.86
CA SER A 97 -12.47 17.83 -23.93
C SER A 97 -13.67 17.02 -23.41
N GLY A 98 -13.77 16.84 -22.09
CA GLY A 98 -14.70 15.91 -21.46
C GLY A 98 -14.41 14.44 -21.74
N THR A 99 -13.25 14.10 -22.30
CA THR A 99 -12.83 12.73 -22.60
C THR A 99 -11.40 12.45 -22.14
N LEU A 100 -11.23 11.35 -21.41
CA LEU A 100 -9.93 10.79 -21.01
C LEU A 100 -9.61 9.55 -21.85
N SER A 101 -8.36 9.46 -22.31
CA SER A 101 -7.77 8.21 -22.80
C SER A 101 -6.81 7.70 -21.73
N ILE A 102 -7.03 6.48 -21.26
CA ILE A 102 -6.19 5.85 -20.23
C ILE A 102 -5.52 4.64 -20.86
N MET A 103 -4.20 4.63 -20.81
CA MET A 103 -3.38 3.47 -21.10
C MET A 103 -2.78 2.98 -19.78
N GLY A 104 -2.89 1.68 -19.49
CA GLY A 104 -2.18 1.08 -18.38
C GLY A 104 -1.57 -0.25 -18.75
N CYS A 105 -0.45 -0.52 -18.10
CA CYS A 105 0.32 -1.74 -18.22
C CYS A 105 0.71 -2.19 -16.81
N GLY A 106 0.73 -3.49 -16.58
CA GLY A 106 1.19 -4.02 -15.31
C GLY A 106 1.70 -5.44 -15.42
N THR A 107 2.52 -5.82 -14.46
CA THR A 107 3.03 -7.17 -14.26
C THR A 107 2.83 -7.56 -12.79
N ALA A 108 2.38 -8.79 -12.57
CA ALA A 108 2.23 -9.37 -11.24
C ALA A 108 2.43 -10.88 -11.34
N GLU A 109 2.68 -11.53 -10.20
CA GLU A 109 2.71 -12.99 -10.15
C GLU A 109 1.29 -13.57 -10.37
N GLY A 110 1.17 -14.44 -11.37
CA GLY A 110 -0.11 -15.01 -11.82
C GLY A 110 -0.92 -14.06 -12.73
N THR A 111 -1.98 -14.60 -13.34
CA THR A 111 -2.88 -13.79 -14.17
C THR A 111 -3.87 -13.03 -13.29
N GLN A 112 -3.54 -11.79 -12.94
CA GLN A 112 -4.34 -10.92 -12.11
C GLN A 112 -4.81 -9.69 -12.89
N ARG A 113 -5.62 -8.84 -12.24
CA ARG A 113 -6.09 -7.58 -12.81
C ARG A 113 -6.04 -6.48 -11.76
N PHE A 114 -5.65 -5.28 -12.18
CA PHE A 114 -5.87 -4.07 -11.38
C PHE A 114 -6.97 -3.23 -12.00
N LYS A 115 -7.60 -2.39 -11.17
CA LYS A 115 -8.69 -1.51 -11.57
C LYS A 115 -8.17 -0.10 -11.69
N VAL A 116 -8.68 0.61 -12.67
CA VAL A 116 -8.64 2.07 -12.74
C VAL A 116 -10.06 2.61 -12.69
N ALA A 117 -10.28 3.70 -11.96
CA ALA A 117 -11.59 4.34 -11.87
C ALA A 117 -11.44 5.86 -11.71
N VAL A 118 -12.37 6.61 -12.28
CA VAL A 118 -12.37 8.08 -12.23
C VAL A 118 -13.30 8.57 -11.13
N TRP A 119 -12.84 9.59 -10.42
CA TRP A 119 -13.60 10.24 -9.36
C TRP A 119 -13.66 11.73 -9.60
N LYS A 120 -14.88 12.29 -9.55
CA LYS A 120 -15.15 13.73 -9.64
C LYS A 120 -14.94 14.36 -8.26
N LYS A 121 -14.24 15.48 -8.21
CA LYS A 121 -14.14 16.30 -6.99
C LYS A 121 -15.51 16.90 -6.69
N VAL A 122 -15.94 16.79 -5.44
CA VAL A 122 -17.19 17.38 -4.93
C VAL A 122 -16.92 18.04 -3.58
N ASP A 123 -17.87 18.83 -3.09
CA ASP A 123 -17.80 19.39 -1.76
C ASP A 123 -17.73 18.27 -0.72
N GLY A 124 -16.69 18.30 0.13
CA GLY A 124 -16.47 17.28 1.15
C GLY A 124 -15.75 16.00 0.68
N GLY A 125 -15.33 15.88 -0.59
CA GLY A 125 -14.52 14.74 -1.01
C GLY A 125 -14.49 14.47 -2.52
N ALA A 126 -14.82 13.23 -2.88
CA ALA A 126 -14.86 12.77 -4.26
C ALA A 126 -16.06 11.84 -4.46
N GLU A 127 -16.70 11.97 -5.62
CA GLU A 127 -17.80 11.13 -6.07
C GLU A 127 -17.30 10.21 -7.20
N TYR A 128 -17.69 8.94 -7.15
CA TYR A 128 -17.36 7.99 -8.21
C TYR A 128 -18.07 8.37 -9.51
N VAL A 129 -17.33 8.40 -10.63
CA VAL A 129 -17.94 8.57 -11.96
C VAL A 129 -18.48 7.21 -12.40
N ALA A 130 -19.79 7.12 -12.63
CA ALA A 130 -20.44 5.90 -13.08
C ALA A 130 -19.79 5.35 -14.36
N ASP A 131 -19.71 4.02 -14.45
CA ASP A 131 -19.16 3.27 -15.59
C ASP A 131 -17.70 3.63 -15.96
N SER A 132 -16.95 4.25 -15.05
CA SER A 132 -15.55 4.63 -15.27
C SER A 132 -14.54 3.56 -14.85
N THR A 133 -15.00 2.42 -14.34
CA THR A 133 -14.11 1.35 -13.86
C THR A 133 -13.65 0.47 -15.01
N TYR A 134 -12.34 0.36 -15.20
CA TYR A 134 -11.73 -0.55 -16.14
C TYR A 134 -10.76 -1.50 -15.45
N TYR A 135 -10.77 -2.76 -15.88
CA TYR A 135 -9.85 -3.79 -15.40
C TYR A 135 -8.74 -3.97 -16.42
N ILE A 136 -7.50 -3.90 -15.96
CA ILE A 136 -6.29 -4.05 -16.77
C ILE A 136 -5.60 -5.33 -16.32
N HIS A 137 -5.29 -6.20 -17.28
CA HIS A 137 -4.57 -7.45 -17.00
C HIS A 137 -3.10 -7.16 -16.68
N THR A 138 -2.54 -7.95 -15.76
CA THR A 138 -1.15 -7.81 -15.32
C THR A 138 -0.22 -8.76 -16.09
N ASP A 139 -0.37 -8.82 -17.41
CA ASP A 139 0.37 -9.72 -18.31
C ASP A 139 1.49 -9.01 -19.10
N GLY A 140 1.77 -7.75 -18.77
CA GLY A 140 2.76 -6.92 -19.47
C GLY A 140 2.26 -6.27 -20.76
N THR A 141 1.00 -6.48 -21.16
CA THR A 141 0.40 -5.83 -22.34
C THR A 141 -0.14 -4.45 -22.00
N ASP A 142 -0.06 -3.53 -22.96
CA ASP A 142 -0.73 -2.23 -22.87
C ASP A 142 -2.23 -2.37 -23.14
N TYR A 143 -3.05 -2.06 -22.13
CA TYR A 143 -4.50 -1.95 -22.27
C TYR A 143 -4.92 -0.49 -22.33
N ARG A 144 -5.92 -0.21 -23.14
CA ARG A 144 -6.45 1.16 -23.34
C ARG A 144 -7.94 1.20 -23.07
N CYS A 145 -8.39 2.27 -22.43
CA CYS A 145 -9.80 2.59 -22.28
C CYS A 145 -10.05 4.08 -22.46
N THR A 146 -11.30 4.41 -22.74
CA THR A 146 -11.76 5.78 -22.93
C THR A 146 -12.93 6.05 -22.01
N ILE A 147 -12.90 7.20 -21.35
CA ILE A 147 -13.98 7.69 -20.48
C ILE A 147 -14.44 9.02 -21.04
N SER A 148 -15.68 9.09 -21.46
CA SER A 148 -16.29 10.28 -22.08
C SER A 148 -17.46 10.80 -21.26
N GLY A 149 -17.96 11.99 -21.61
CA GLY A 149 -19.08 12.62 -20.92
C GLY A 149 -18.69 13.26 -19.59
N LEU A 150 -17.39 13.52 -19.38
CA LEU A 150 -16.92 14.27 -18.22
C LEU A 150 -17.26 15.74 -18.41
N ASP A 151 -17.78 16.36 -17.35
CA ASP A 151 -17.98 17.81 -17.25
C ASP A 151 -16.64 18.54 -17.31
N PRO A 152 -16.36 19.36 -18.34
CA PRO A 152 -15.08 20.05 -18.52
C PRO A 152 -14.76 21.08 -17.44
N ALA A 153 -15.77 21.58 -16.71
CA ALA A 153 -15.58 22.55 -15.64
C ALA A 153 -15.22 21.90 -14.29
N ALA A 154 -15.29 20.57 -14.20
CA ALA A 154 -14.99 19.82 -13.00
C ALA A 154 -13.53 19.36 -12.92
N GLN A 155 -13.13 18.99 -11.71
CA GLN A 155 -11.84 18.35 -11.44
C GLN A 155 -12.03 16.86 -11.19
N TYR A 156 -11.11 16.05 -11.68
CA TYR A 156 -11.14 14.59 -11.57
C TYR A 156 -9.81 14.05 -11.08
N ARG A 157 -9.82 12.83 -10.53
CA ARG A 157 -8.62 12.05 -10.25
C ARG A 157 -8.82 10.62 -10.73
N VAL A 158 -7.73 9.92 -11.00
CA VAL A 158 -7.75 8.47 -11.23
C VAL A 158 -7.37 7.75 -9.96
N THR A 159 -8.10 6.69 -9.65
CA THR A 159 -7.73 5.71 -8.63
C THR A 159 -7.21 4.46 -9.31
N ILE A 160 -6.21 3.84 -8.70
CA ILE A 160 -5.63 2.55 -9.09
C ILE A 160 -5.80 1.63 -7.88
N SER A 161 -6.46 0.50 -8.05
CA SER A 161 -6.64 -0.48 -6.98
C SER A 161 -6.34 -1.89 -7.44
N TYR A 162 -5.86 -2.70 -6.53
CA TYR A 162 -5.48 -4.08 -6.80
C TYR A 162 -5.96 -4.93 -5.63
N ASP A 163 -6.80 -5.93 -5.94
CA ASP A 163 -7.53 -6.68 -4.94
C ASP A 163 -6.71 -7.85 -4.35
N SER A 164 -5.48 -8.08 -4.84
CA SER A 164 -4.61 -9.12 -4.28
C SER A 164 -3.87 -8.61 -3.06
N SER A 165 -4.08 -9.28 -1.93
CA SER A 165 -3.30 -9.07 -0.70
C SER A 165 -1.99 -9.86 -0.66
N LYS A 166 -1.69 -10.64 -1.71
CA LYS A 166 -0.61 -11.63 -1.73
C LYS A 166 0.50 -11.32 -2.73
N TYR A 167 0.15 -10.75 -3.87
CA TYR A 167 1.07 -10.57 -4.98
C TYR A 167 1.44 -9.11 -5.14
N TYR A 168 2.69 -8.82 -5.47
CA TYR A 168 3.11 -7.46 -5.81
C TYR A 168 2.69 -7.15 -7.25
N LEU A 169 2.05 -5.99 -7.42
CA LEU A 169 1.77 -5.38 -8.71
C LEU A 169 2.86 -4.35 -9.00
N TYR A 170 3.54 -4.49 -10.14
CA TYR A 170 4.24 -3.37 -10.77
C TYR A 170 3.37 -2.86 -11.92
N GLY A 171 3.26 -1.54 -12.08
CA GLY A 171 2.52 -1.01 -13.22
C GLY A 171 2.70 0.46 -13.46
N LEU A 172 2.17 0.85 -14.60
CA LEU A 172 2.37 2.10 -15.29
C LEU A 172 1.00 2.58 -15.78
N LEU A 173 0.76 3.88 -15.67
CA LEU A 173 -0.44 4.52 -16.19
C LEU A 173 -0.06 5.77 -16.98
N LYS A 174 -0.69 5.96 -18.14
CA LYS A 174 -0.75 7.23 -18.86
C LYS A 174 -2.22 7.62 -19.01
N VAL A 175 -2.54 8.85 -18.63
CA VAL A 175 -3.86 9.46 -18.70
C VAL A 175 -3.75 10.70 -19.56
N GLU A 176 -4.36 10.67 -20.73
CA GLU A 176 -4.30 11.73 -21.74
C GLU A 176 -5.60 12.53 -21.75
N GLY A 177 -5.50 13.79 -22.18
CA GLY A 177 -6.65 14.71 -22.24
C GLY A 177 -6.84 15.51 -20.96
N ILE A 178 -5.81 15.60 -20.13
CA ILE A 178 -5.85 16.41 -18.91
C ILE A 178 -5.45 17.87 -19.19
N GLY A 179 -5.95 18.79 -18.36
CA GLY A 179 -5.58 20.21 -18.33
C GLY A 179 -5.21 20.68 -16.93
#